data_AF-A0A7Y5SRR0-F1
#
_entry.id   AF-A0A7Y5SRR0-F1
#
_cell.length_a   1.000
_cell.length_b   1.000
_cell.length_c   1.000
_cell.angle_alpha   90.00
_cell.angle_beta   90.00
_cell.angle_gamma   90.00
#
_symmetry.space_group_name_H-M   'P 1'
#
loop_
_entity.id
_entity.type
_entity.pdbx_description
1 polymer ?
#
loop_
_entity_poly.entity_id
_entity_poly.type
_entity_poly.pdbx_seq_one_letter_code
_entity_poly.pdbx_strand_id
1 'polypeptide(L)'
;MKREEVDQTGAETLAKMMELAVGEQELWESAELAAILEHQLAAPLEIDLGSIDPAWPVRLASPASSGPPLGTFRDLFHHPEPPLELLDLTKRFAKRCRTDADCPLPGEIATVLYFLAIGVARCRAGQRISGLDDDSLRHAMQWSIAQPWVDDDTRQLFRESLSALG
;
A
#
# COMPACT_ATOMS: atom_id res chain seq x y z
N MET A 1 -26.48 7.13 -21.96
CA MET A 1 -26.46 5.87 -21.20
C MET A 1 -25.11 5.20 -21.47
N LYS A 2 -24.08 5.54 -20.69
CA LYS A 2 -22.72 4.99 -20.83
C LYS A 2 -22.69 3.65 -20.10
N ARG A 3 -22.27 2.59 -20.81
CA ARG A 3 -22.10 1.25 -20.26
C ARG A 3 -20.91 1.26 -19.29
N GLU A 4 -21.12 0.70 -18.10
CA GLU A 4 -20.08 0.33 -17.15
C GLU A 4 -19.14 -0.69 -17.81
N GLU A 5 -17.88 -0.30 -18.01
CA GLU A 5 -16.77 -1.24 -18.16
C GLU A 5 -16.48 -1.82 -16.78
N VAL A 6 -17.02 -3.02 -16.53
CA VAL A 6 -16.68 -3.82 -15.37
C VAL A 6 -15.22 -4.25 -15.51
N ASP A 7 -14.38 -3.76 -14.60
CA ASP A 7 -12.93 -3.91 -14.54
C ASP A 7 -12.49 -5.37 -14.33
N GLN A 8 -12.53 -6.18 -15.39
CA GLN A 8 -11.94 -7.54 -15.42
C GLN A 8 -10.41 -7.50 -15.19
N THR A 9 -9.78 -6.35 -15.39
CA THR A 9 -8.35 -6.11 -15.24
C THR A 9 -7.86 -6.26 -13.80
N GLY A 10 -8.70 -5.98 -12.80
CA GLY A 10 -8.30 -6.00 -11.38
C GLY A 10 -7.89 -7.39 -10.87
N ALA A 11 -8.74 -8.40 -11.11
CA ALA A 11 -8.53 -9.76 -10.62
C ALA A 11 -7.37 -10.48 -11.31
N GLU A 12 -7.22 -10.33 -12.63
CA GLU A 12 -6.08 -10.90 -13.38
C GLU A 12 -4.76 -10.22 -12.99
N THR A 13 -4.80 -8.90 -12.78
CA THR A 13 -3.62 -8.17 -12.30
C THR A 13 -3.26 -8.66 -10.90
N LEU A 14 -4.23 -8.85 -10.00
CA LEU A 14 -4.02 -9.37 -8.65
C LEU A 14 -3.47 -10.79 -8.65
N ALA A 15 -4.06 -11.71 -9.41
CA ALA A 15 -3.57 -13.08 -9.53
C ALA A 15 -2.10 -13.07 -9.99
N LYS A 16 -1.75 -12.26 -11.00
CA LYS A 16 -0.36 -12.02 -11.39
C LYS A 16 0.47 -11.37 -10.28
N MET A 17 -0.08 -10.46 -9.47
CA MET A 17 0.64 -9.86 -8.34
C MET A 17 1.01 -10.91 -7.29
N MET A 18 0.07 -11.79 -6.98
CA MET A 18 0.25 -12.85 -5.99
C MET A 18 1.13 -13.98 -6.52
N GLU A 19 1.03 -14.30 -7.81
CA GLU A 19 1.93 -15.25 -8.48
C GLU A 19 3.37 -14.71 -8.55
N LEU A 20 3.57 -13.42 -8.81
CA LEU A 20 4.90 -12.78 -8.78
C LEU A 20 5.53 -12.82 -7.38
N ALA A 21 4.73 -12.57 -6.33
CA ALA A 21 5.19 -12.65 -4.94
C ALA A 21 5.45 -14.09 -4.45
N VAL A 22 5.04 -15.11 -5.21
CA VAL A 22 5.20 -16.54 -4.87
C VAL A 22 6.23 -17.24 -5.79
N GLY A 23 6.55 -16.66 -6.94
CA GLY A 23 7.28 -17.31 -8.03
C GLY A 23 8.66 -16.74 -8.36
N GLU A 24 9.02 -15.55 -7.88
CA GLU A 24 10.42 -15.11 -7.88
C GLU A 24 11.12 -15.84 -6.74
N GLN A 25 12.15 -16.64 -7.06
CA GLN A 25 12.97 -17.37 -6.08
C GLN A 25 13.29 -16.47 -4.88
N GLU A 26 13.21 -16.98 -3.64
CA GLU A 26 13.54 -16.28 -2.38
C GLU A 26 14.90 -15.56 -2.48
N LEU A 27 14.91 -14.37 -3.09
CA LEU A 27 16.10 -13.52 -3.20
C LEU A 27 16.42 -12.89 -1.85
N TRP A 28 15.38 -12.78 -1.01
CA TRP A 28 15.43 -12.14 0.29
C TRP A 28 14.92 -13.10 1.35
N GLU A 29 15.74 -13.30 2.38
CA GLU A 29 15.35 -14.02 3.57
C GLU A 29 14.30 -13.23 4.35
N SER A 30 13.51 -13.91 5.19
CA SER A 30 12.49 -13.25 6.01
C SER A 30 13.07 -12.13 6.89
N ALA A 31 14.28 -12.29 7.42
CA ALA A 31 14.94 -11.25 8.21
C ALA A 31 15.29 -10.00 7.37
N GLU A 32 15.65 -10.19 6.10
CA GLU A 32 15.97 -9.10 5.18
C GLU A 32 14.68 -8.36 4.77
N LEU A 33 13.62 -9.10 4.44
CA LEU A 33 12.31 -8.50 4.16
C LEU A 33 11.78 -7.70 5.35
N ALA A 34 11.97 -8.18 6.58
CA ALA A 34 11.57 -7.45 7.78
C ALA A 34 12.34 -6.13 7.91
N ALA A 35 13.67 -6.17 7.75
CA ALA A 35 14.51 -4.98 7.81
C ALA A 35 14.19 -3.97 6.68
N ILE A 36 13.90 -4.46 5.47
CA ILE A 36 13.50 -3.62 4.33
C ILE A 36 12.13 -3.00 4.60
N LEU A 37 11.15 -3.75 5.10
CA LEU A 37 9.84 -3.21 5.45
C LEU A 37 9.96 -2.14 6.54
N GLU A 38 10.73 -2.41 7.60
CA GLU A 38 10.96 -1.45 8.68
C GLU A 38 11.59 -0.17 8.16
N HIS A 39 12.67 -0.29 7.36
CA HIS A 39 13.33 0.84 6.72
C HIS A 39 12.35 1.64 5.86
N GLN A 40 11.58 0.94 5.03
CA GLN A 40 10.65 1.58 4.12
C GLN A 40 9.51 2.28 4.86
N LEU A 41 9.01 1.70 5.95
CA LEU A 41 7.98 2.35 6.78
C LEU A 41 8.52 3.60 7.48
N ALA A 42 9.81 3.64 7.82
CA ALA A 42 10.48 4.79 8.42
C ALA A 42 11.01 5.80 7.38
N ALA A 43 10.98 5.48 6.09
CA ALA A 43 11.49 6.35 5.04
C ALA A 43 10.63 7.63 4.91
N PRO A 44 11.26 8.80 4.69
CA PRO A 44 10.55 10.03 4.39
C PRO A 44 9.70 9.90 3.12
N LEU A 45 8.43 10.28 3.20
CA LEU A 45 7.49 10.19 2.07
C LEU A 45 7.99 10.95 0.84
N GLU A 46 8.73 12.05 1.04
CA GLU A 46 9.21 12.91 -0.05
C GLU A 46 10.16 12.18 -1.00
N ILE A 47 10.95 11.23 -0.49
CA ILE A 47 11.93 10.48 -1.27
C ILE A 47 11.21 9.64 -2.33
N ASP A 48 10.25 8.84 -1.88
CA ASP A 48 9.56 7.89 -2.75
C ASP A 48 8.42 8.54 -3.53
N LEU A 49 7.57 9.32 -2.86
CA LEU A 49 6.40 9.92 -3.51
C LEU A 49 6.77 11.10 -4.40
N GLY A 50 7.89 11.79 -4.14
CA GLY A 50 8.37 12.87 -5.00
C GLY A 50 8.72 12.40 -6.42
N SER A 51 9.11 11.13 -6.56
CA SER A 51 9.36 10.51 -7.86
C SER A 51 8.10 10.17 -8.65
N ILE A 52 6.92 10.16 -8.00
CA ILE A 52 5.61 9.97 -8.64
C ILE A 52 4.96 11.32 -8.93
N ASP A 53 5.02 12.24 -7.98
CA ASP A 53 4.49 13.60 -8.12
C ASP A 53 5.31 14.60 -7.29
N PRO A 54 6.26 15.34 -7.89
CA PRO A 54 7.13 16.25 -7.12
C PRO A 54 6.40 17.43 -6.47
N ALA A 55 5.15 17.69 -6.87
CA ALA A 55 4.36 18.81 -6.35
C ALA A 55 3.41 18.41 -5.21
N TRP A 56 3.42 17.15 -4.75
CA TRP A 56 2.56 16.69 -3.65
C TRP A 56 2.77 17.48 -2.34
N PRO A 57 3.99 17.85 -1.91
CA PRO A 57 4.17 18.51 -0.59
C PRO A 57 3.49 19.88 -0.54
N VAL A 58 3.49 20.60 -1.66
CA VAL A 58 2.86 21.92 -1.78
C VAL A 58 1.33 21.83 -1.66
N ARG A 59 0.72 20.75 -2.17
CA ARG A 59 -0.74 20.57 -2.13
C ARG A 59 -1.23 20.22 -0.72
N LEU A 60 -0.42 19.49 0.04
CA LEU A 60 -0.73 19.10 1.41
C LEU A 60 -0.38 20.15 2.47
N ALA A 61 0.45 21.14 2.13
CA ALA A 61 0.77 22.27 3.00
C ALA A 61 -0.43 23.19 3.31
N SER A 62 -1.66 22.79 2.96
CA SER A 62 -2.88 23.49 3.34
C SER A 62 -3.01 23.52 4.87
N PRO A 63 -3.13 24.71 5.50
CA PRO A 63 -3.05 24.89 6.95
C PRO A 63 -4.26 24.35 7.74
N ALA A 64 -5.14 23.57 7.11
CA ALA A 64 -6.37 23.04 7.71
C ALA A 64 -6.21 21.64 8.34
N SER A 65 -5.07 20.97 8.18
CA SER A 65 -4.90 19.61 8.71
C SER A 65 -4.58 19.62 10.20
N SER A 66 -5.58 19.31 11.04
CA SER A 66 -5.44 19.20 12.51
C SER A 66 -5.05 17.78 12.93
N GLY A 67 -3.96 17.25 12.37
CA GLY A 67 -3.51 15.88 12.59
C GLY A 67 -2.05 15.77 13.07
N PRO A 68 -1.62 14.59 13.53
CA PRO A 68 -0.21 14.30 13.76
C PRO A 68 0.66 14.63 12.54
N PRO A 69 1.94 15.01 12.73
CA PRO A 69 2.84 15.26 11.62
C PRO A 69 2.96 14.03 10.73
N LEU A 70 2.93 14.24 9.41
CA LEU A 70 3.11 13.21 8.40
C LEU A 70 4.50 13.37 7.78
N GLY A 71 5.44 12.50 8.16
CA GLY A 71 6.78 12.47 7.58
C GLY A 71 7.10 11.15 6.88
N THR A 72 6.53 10.05 7.34
CA THR A 72 6.88 8.69 6.88
C THR A 72 5.65 7.88 6.45
N PHE A 73 5.87 6.73 5.79
CA PHE A 73 4.80 5.78 5.51
C PHE A 73 4.15 5.26 6.79
N ARG A 74 4.92 5.03 7.86
CA ARG A 74 4.39 4.64 9.17
C ARG A 74 3.42 5.70 9.70
N ASP A 75 3.79 6.98 9.65
CA ASP A 75 2.91 8.07 10.07
C ASP A 75 1.62 8.10 9.24
N LEU A 76 1.74 7.97 7.91
CA LEU A 76 0.60 7.96 7.00
C LEU A 76 -0.39 6.84 7.31
N PHE A 77 0.09 5.61 7.47
CA PHE A 77 -0.80 4.47 7.70
C PHE A 77 -1.40 4.45 9.11
N HIS A 78 -0.72 5.06 10.09
CA HIS A 78 -1.22 5.18 11.46
C HIS A 78 -2.04 6.45 11.72
N HIS A 79 -2.06 7.40 10.79
CA HIS A 79 -2.85 8.63 10.92
C HIS A 79 -4.36 8.33 11.04
N PRO A 80 -5.08 8.92 12.01
CA PRO A 80 -6.51 8.64 12.23
C PRO A 80 -7.38 9.10 11.06
N GLU A 81 -7.02 10.21 10.41
CA GLU A 81 -7.71 10.77 9.23
C GLU A 81 -6.71 10.91 8.06
N PRO A 82 -6.24 9.81 7.47
CA PRO A 82 -5.09 9.85 6.55
C PRO A 82 -5.46 10.59 5.25
N PRO A 83 -4.59 11.48 4.73
CA PRO A 83 -4.86 12.19 3.48
C PRO A 83 -5.01 11.21 2.31
N LEU A 84 -6.18 11.22 1.67
CA LEU A 84 -6.50 10.27 0.60
C LEU A 84 -5.54 10.37 -0.60
N GLU A 85 -5.09 11.57 -0.92
CA GLU A 85 -4.11 11.81 -1.99
C GLU A 85 -2.79 11.10 -1.73
N LEU A 86 -2.31 11.07 -0.47
CA LEU A 86 -1.08 10.34 -0.12
C LEU A 86 -1.24 8.84 -0.20
N LEU A 87 -2.41 8.31 0.19
CA LEU A 87 -2.70 6.88 0.04
C LEU A 87 -2.75 6.50 -1.45
N ASP A 88 -3.35 7.34 -2.31
CA ASP A 88 -3.34 7.11 -3.76
C ASP A 88 -1.92 7.17 -4.36
N LEU A 89 -1.12 8.16 -3.97
CA LEU A 89 0.28 8.28 -4.39
C LEU A 89 1.10 7.07 -3.94
N THR A 90 0.91 6.61 -2.70
CA THR A 90 1.57 5.41 -2.16
C THR A 90 1.20 4.17 -2.96
N LYS A 91 -0.09 3.97 -3.25
CA LYS A 91 -0.58 2.89 -4.11
C LYS A 91 0.08 2.94 -5.50
N ARG A 92 0.20 4.13 -6.10
CA ARG A 92 0.83 4.31 -7.42
C ARG A 92 2.33 4.04 -7.38
N PHE A 93 3.03 4.51 -6.36
CA PHE A 93 4.45 4.23 -6.10
C PHE A 93 4.69 2.72 -6.01
N ALA A 94 3.95 2.05 -5.13
CA ALA A 94 4.04 0.61 -4.92
C ALA A 94 3.76 -0.19 -6.20
N LYS A 95 2.73 0.23 -6.96
CA LYS A 95 2.43 -0.38 -8.27
C LYS A 95 3.60 -0.20 -9.25
N ARG A 96 4.22 0.98 -9.30
CA ARG A 96 5.36 1.25 -10.19
C ARG A 96 6.55 0.36 -9.85
N CYS A 97 6.90 0.24 -8.57
CA CYS A 97 8.03 -0.59 -8.15
C CYS A 97 7.87 -2.07 -8.49
N ARG A 98 6.65 -2.59 -8.53
CA ARG A 98 6.41 -3.95 -8.99
C ARG A 98 6.52 -4.15 -10.51
N THR A 99 6.39 -3.09 -11.30
CA THR A 99 6.41 -3.17 -12.76
C THR A 99 7.73 -2.73 -13.38
N ASP A 100 8.57 -2.07 -12.58
CA ASP A 100 9.85 -1.52 -12.99
C ASP A 100 10.96 -2.45 -12.49
N ALA A 101 11.63 -3.13 -13.42
CA ALA A 101 12.71 -4.07 -13.11
C ALA A 101 13.93 -3.39 -12.47
N ASP A 102 14.05 -2.07 -12.61
CA ASP A 102 15.12 -1.28 -12.01
C ASP A 102 14.72 -0.71 -10.62
N CYS A 103 13.48 -0.92 -10.13
CA CYS A 103 13.13 -0.50 -8.78
C CYS A 103 13.82 -1.41 -7.74
N PRO A 104 14.58 -0.85 -6.79
CA PRO A 104 15.32 -1.64 -5.79
C PRO A 104 14.41 -2.25 -4.71
N LEU A 105 13.12 -1.93 -4.69
CA LEU A 105 12.20 -2.39 -3.67
C LEU A 105 11.71 -3.82 -4.02
N PRO A 106 11.87 -4.81 -3.12
CA PRO A 106 11.37 -6.16 -3.37
C PRO A 106 9.87 -6.16 -3.65
N GLY A 107 9.43 -7.06 -4.53
CA GLY A 107 8.04 -7.15 -4.97
C GLY A 107 7.07 -7.37 -3.82
N GLU A 108 7.47 -8.11 -2.79
CA GLU A 108 6.70 -8.41 -1.59
C GLU A 108 6.46 -7.15 -0.74
N ILE A 109 7.49 -6.31 -0.58
CA ILE A 109 7.41 -5.06 0.16
C ILE A 109 6.51 -4.07 -0.58
N ALA A 110 6.69 -3.96 -1.89
CA ALA A 110 5.83 -3.13 -2.72
C ALA A 110 4.37 -3.63 -2.66
N THR A 111 4.15 -4.94 -2.62
CA THR A 111 2.82 -5.54 -2.48
C THR A 111 2.17 -5.20 -1.14
N VAL A 112 2.92 -5.27 -0.04
CA VAL A 112 2.43 -4.87 1.30
C VAL A 112 2.04 -3.38 1.32
N LEU A 113 2.89 -2.48 0.81
CA LEU A 113 2.58 -1.05 0.75
C LEU A 113 1.34 -0.76 -0.10
N TYR A 114 1.20 -1.45 -1.22
CA TYR A 114 0.05 -1.32 -2.11
C TYR A 114 -1.27 -1.66 -1.38
N PHE A 115 -1.32 -2.80 -0.69
CA PHE A 115 -2.52 -3.22 0.02
C PHE A 115 -2.76 -2.44 1.31
N LEU A 116 -1.72 -1.99 2.02
CA LEU A 116 -1.88 -1.08 3.16
C LEU A 116 -2.56 0.21 2.74
N ALA A 117 -2.10 0.84 1.66
CA ALA A 117 -2.70 2.09 1.18
C ALA A 117 -4.18 1.93 0.86
N ILE A 118 -4.57 0.83 0.20
CA ILE A 118 -5.97 0.55 -0.14
C ILE A 118 -6.78 0.23 1.12
N GLY A 119 -6.26 -0.62 2.01
CA GLY A 119 -6.92 -1.02 3.25
C GLY A 119 -7.18 0.17 4.17
N VAL A 120 -6.17 1.02 4.36
CA VAL A 120 -6.27 2.23 5.19
C VAL A 120 -7.24 3.24 4.58
N ALA A 121 -7.22 3.46 3.26
CA ALA A 121 -8.19 4.33 2.59
C ALA A 121 -9.63 3.84 2.80
N ARG A 122 -9.82 2.52 2.74
CA ARG A 122 -11.13 1.91 2.92
C ARG A 122 -11.61 1.98 4.37
N CYS A 123 -10.74 1.62 5.32
CA CYS A 123 -11.07 1.49 6.73
C CYS A 123 -11.25 2.86 7.43
N ARG A 124 -10.39 3.84 7.11
CA ARG A 124 -10.36 5.11 7.84
C ARG A 124 -11.05 6.25 7.11
N ALA A 125 -10.94 6.30 5.79
CA ALA A 125 -11.58 7.34 4.98
C ALA A 125 -12.91 6.88 4.34
N GLY A 126 -13.24 5.58 4.41
CA GLY A 126 -14.41 5.01 3.73
C GLY A 126 -14.32 5.04 2.20
N GLN A 127 -13.15 5.38 1.64
CA GLN A 127 -12.97 5.65 0.22
C GLN A 127 -12.40 4.43 -0.51
N ARG A 128 -12.82 4.26 -1.77
CA ARG A 128 -12.27 3.23 -2.66
C ARG A 128 -11.29 3.88 -3.62
N ILE A 129 -10.00 3.60 -3.45
CA ILE A 129 -8.92 4.09 -4.33
C ILE A 129 -8.41 3.04 -5.32
N SER A 130 -9.05 1.86 -5.38
CA SER A 130 -8.68 0.76 -6.27
C SER A 130 -9.91 0.08 -6.86
N GLY A 131 -9.78 -0.47 -8.07
CA GLY A 131 -10.82 -1.26 -8.74
C GLY A 131 -10.97 -2.69 -8.21
N LEU A 132 -10.01 -3.18 -7.40
CA LEU A 132 -10.04 -4.53 -6.81
C LEU A 132 -11.31 -4.77 -6.01
N ASP A 133 -11.95 -5.92 -6.18
CA ASP A 133 -13.11 -6.35 -5.38
C ASP A 133 -12.73 -6.68 -3.92
N ASP A 134 -13.74 -6.86 -3.07
CA ASP A 134 -13.52 -7.03 -1.63
C ASP A 134 -12.95 -8.42 -1.28
N ASP A 135 -13.20 -9.45 -2.11
CA ASP A 135 -12.65 -10.80 -1.92
C ASP A 135 -11.15 -10.84 -2.23
N SER A 136 -10.78 -10.19 -3.33
CA SER A 136 -9.42 -9.87 -3.75
C SER A 136 -8.64 -9.16 -2.64
N LEU A 137 -9.22 -8.12 -2.05
CA LEU A 137 -8.61 -7.40 -0.93
C LEU A 137 -8.49 -8.28 0.31
N ARG A 138 -9.52 -9.09 0.62
CA ARG A 138 -9.49 -10.01 1.76
C ARG A 138 -8.35 -11.01 1.63
N HIS A 139 -8.20 -11.63 0.46
CA HIS A 139 -7.14 -12.60 0.22
C HIS A 139 -5.75 -11.97 0.33
N ALA A 140 -5.56 -10.78 -0.25
CA ALA A 140 -4.31 -10.05 -0.18
C ALA A 140 -3.92 -9.66 1.26
N MET A 141 -4.88 -9.14 2.05
CA MET A 141 -4.63 -8.77 3.44
C MET A 141 -4.33 -10.00 4.32
N GLN A 142 -5.01 -11.12 4.08
CA GLN A 142 -4.71 -12.39 4.75
C GLN A 142 -3.30 -12.89 4.41
N TRP A 143 -2.90 -12.82 3.13
CA TRP A 143 -1.53 -13.13 2.72
C TRP A 143 -0.52 -12.25 3.44
N SER A 144 -0.74 -10.93 3.50
CA SER A 144 0.15 -10.00 4.19
C SER A 144 0.26 -10.30 5.70
N ILE A 145 -0.87 -10.64 6.33
CA ILE A 145 -0.90 -11.04 7.75
C ILE A 145 -0.15 -12.36 7.99
N ALA A 146 -0.11 -13.26 7.02
CA ALA A 146 0.56 -14.55 7.16
C ALA A 146 2.09 -14.47 7.01
N GLN A 147 2.61 -13.39 6.41
CA GLN A 147 4.05 -13.24 6.18
C GLN A 147 4.83 -13.13 7.49
N PRO A 148 5.87 -13.94 7.75
CA PRO A 148 6.60 -13.95 9.02
C PRO A 148 7.39 -12.64 9.27
N TRP A 149 7.72 -11.92 8.21
CA TRP A 149 8.54 -10.70 8.23
C TRP A 149 7.73 -9.40 8.36
N VAL A 150 6.40 -9.47 8.35
CA VAL A 150 5.54 -8.30 8.61
C VAL A 150 5.43 -8.07 10.13
N ASP A 151 5.70 -6.84 10.58
CA ASP A 151 5.62 -6.47 11.99
C ASP A 151 4.19 -6.45 12.55
N ASP A 152 4.06 -6.52 13.87
CA ASP A 152 2.75 -6.65 14.53
C ASP A 152 1.84 -5.43 14.32
N ASP A 153 2.40 -4.22 14.29
CA ASP A 153 1.65 -2.99 14.04
C ASP A 153 1.04 -3.00 12.64
N THR A 154 1.83 -3.41 11.65
CA THR A 154 1.41 -3.54 10.26
C THR A 154 0.37 -4.64 10.09
N ARG A 155 0.54 -5.79 10.77
CA ARG A 155 -0.50 -6.83 10.81
C ARG A 155 -1.79 -6.30 11.41
N GLN A 156 -1.69 -5.47 12.45
CA GLN A 156 -2.86 -4.89 13.10
C GLN A 156 -3.64 -3.98 12.16
N LEU A 157 -2.95 -3.13 11.38
CA LEU A 157 -3.59 -2.31 10.34
C LEU A 157 -4.32 -3.17 9.29
N PHE A 158 -3.73 -4.30 8.88
CA PHE A 158 -4.41 -5.22 7.97
C PHE A 158 -5.63 -5.89 8.60
N ARG A 159 -5.57 -6.27 9.88
CA ARG A 159 -6.73 -6.84 10.60
C ARG A 159 -7.86 -5.83 10.76
N GLU A 160 -7.54 -4.57 11.05
CA GLU A 160 -8.50 -3.46 11.06
C GLU A 160 -9.15 -3.30 9.69
N SER A 161 -8.33 -3.26 8.64
CA SER A 161 -8.78 -3.13 7.26
C SER A 161 -9.68 -4.29 6.83
N LEU A 162 -9.33 -5.53 7.20
CA LEU A 162 -10.16 -6.71 6.97
C LEU A 162 -11.50 -6.63 7.67
N SER A 163 -11.52 -6.20 8.93
CA SER A 163 -12.74 -6.08 9.72
C SER A 163 -13.69 -5.04 9.14
N ALA A 164 -13.16 -4.00 8.49
CA ALA A 164 -13.94 -2.96 7.81
C ALA A 164 -14.55 -3.39 6.47
N LEU A 165 -14.09 -4.51 5.88
CA LEU A 165 -14.63 -5.04 4.61
C LEU A 165 -15.92 -5.86 4.79
N GLY A 166 -16.22 -6.33 6.01
CA GLY A 166 -17.36 -7.22 6.29
C GLY A 166 -16.98 -8.70 6.24
#